data_AF-A0A1Q6SJ59-F1
#
_entry.id   AF-A0A1Q6SJ59-F1
#
_cell.length_a   1.000
_cell.length_b   1.000
_cell.length_c   1.000
_cell.angle_alpha   90.00
_cell.angle_beta   90.00
_cell.angle_gamma   90.00
#
_symmetry.space_group_name_H-M   'P 1'
#
loop_
_entity.id
_entity.type
_entity.pdbx_description
1 polymer ?
#
loop_
_entity_poly.entity_id
_entity_poly.type
_entity_poly.pdbx_seq_one_letter_code
_entity_poly.pdbx_strand_id
1 'polypeptide(L)'
;NGTTVTCDGLSQWGSVDLAEEGYDSVEIIRHYYGDDTEVVVDAPVSGIMSSPPSRLLRLGSTGNDVLAGQLRLNRISVNYPSIPKIPSPDGYYGIGTKEAVEEFQSIFDLTVDGVVGKSTWYAIQRIYAAVKRLNDLNSEGITYSEIPRVYPSELAPGSTGDGVRVSQYMLNYIAQYENSIEPFDVNGVYGDATENAVRGFQRTYGLPVTGVINEKTYARIFDVYNALILSLPDSLFEHTARPYPGYILSIGISNRYVTYLQEYLTSIAGVFGTVPAPETNGTFDTATEASVRAVQELAGLEVTGKVNSVTWDAISELYNAIASGNIVQPDQYPGYIID
;
A
#
# COMPACT_ATOMS: atom_id res chain seq x y z
N ASN A 1 41.91 20.83 5.22
CA ASN A 1 41.67 22.20 5.72
C ASN A 1 40.50 22.81 4.96
N GLY A 2 39.28 22.45 5.34
CA GLY A 2 38.04 23.02 4.79
C GLY A 2 37.53 24.11 5.73
N THR A 3 38.27 25.21 5.83
CA THR A 3 38.13 26.18 6.93
C THR A 3 37.23 27.37 6.64
N THR A 4 36.66 27.54 5.44
CA THR A 4 35.78 28.70 5.21
C THR A 4 34.99 28.55 3.92
N VAL A 5 33.74 28.07 4.03
CA VAL A 5 32.70 28.40 3.07
C VAL A 5 31.64 29.16 3.84
N THR A 6 31.71 30.49 3.78
CA THR A 6 30.64 31.38 4.27
C THR A 6 29.60 31.47 3.17
N CYS A 7 28.54 30.69 3.30
CA CYS A 7 27.30 30.90 2.57
C CYS A 7 26.33 31.69 3.45
N ASP A 8 25.43 32.47 2.85
CA ASP A 8 24.30 33.08 3.57
C ASP A 8 23.34 31.97 4.02
N GLY A 9 23.56 31.45 5.23
CA GLY A 9 22.79 30.38 5.83
C GLY A 9 23.57 29.55 6.85
N LEU A 10 22.87 28.59 7.46
CA LEU A 10 23.37 27.76 8.55
C LEU A 10 24.62 26.96 8.11
N SER A 11 25.76 27.27 8.72
CA SER A 11 27.00 26.53 8.50
C SER A 11 27.13 25.39 9.52
N GLN A 12 27.66 24.26 9.06
CA GLN A 12 27.78 23.04 9.88
C GLN A 12 28.71 23.22 11.09
N TRP A 13 29.61 24.20 11.07
CA TRP A 13 30.51 24.51 12.19
C TRP A 13 30.08 25.74 12.98
N GLY A 14 29.50 26.76 12.34
CA GLY A 14 29.05 27.96 13.05
C GLY A 14 27.82 27.72 13.92
N SER A 15 26.99 26.72 13.61
CA SER A 15 25.92 26.26 14.49
C SER A 15 26.43 25.48 15.72
N VAL A 16 27.61 24.86 15.62
CA VAL A 16 28.25 24.15 16.75
C VAL A 16 28.84 25.16 17.73
N ASP A 17 29.55 26.17 17.24
CA ASP A 17 30.11 27.24 18.09
C ASP A 17 29.02 27.94 18.91
N LEU A 18 27.87 28.27 18.28
CA LEU A 18 26.73 28.89 18.98
C LEU A 18 26.08 27.96 20.01
N ALA A 19 26.00 26.66 19.73
CA ALA A 19 25.48 25.67 20.68
C ALA A 19 26.42 25.51 21.89
N GLU A 20 27.74 25.56 21.68
CA GLU A 20 28.75 25.54 22.75
C GLU A 20 28.73 26.83 23.59
N GLU A 21 28.37 27.97 22.99
CA GLU A 21 28.09 29.24 23.68
C GLU A 21 26.74 29.24 24.44
N GLY A 22 25.95 28.17 24.33
CA GLY A 22 24.73 27.95 25.12
C GLY A 22 23.43 28.36 24.44
N TYR A 23 23.45 28.67 23.15
CA TYR A 23 22.24 28.96 22.37
C TYR A 23 21.43 27.69 22.14
N ASP A 24 20.10 27.78 22.27
CA ASP A 24 19.23 26.68 21.89
C ASP A 24 18.98 26.61 20.38
N SER A 25 18.39 25.50 19.92
CA SER A 25 18.17 25.26 18.49
C SER A 25 17.32 26.33 17.80
N VAL A 26 16.42 27.00 18.52
CA VAL A 26 15.54 28.05 17.99
C VAL A 26 16.31 29.36 17.86
N GLU A 27 17.11 29.68 18.88
CA GLU A 27 17.96 30.87 18.89
C GLU A 27 19.03 30.79 17.81
N ILE A 28 19.62 29.61 17.57
CA ILE A 28 20.57 29.39 16.46
C ILE A 28 19.87 29.61 15.10
N ILE A 29 18.65 29.11 14.91
CA ILE A 29 17.91 29.31 13.64
C ILE A 29 17.61 30.79 13.42
N ARG A 30 17.16 31.51 14.46
CA ARG A 30 16.91 32.96 14.37
C ARG A 30 18.18 33.76 14.13
N HIS A 31 19.31 33.32 14.67
CA HIS A 31 20.61 33.97 14.43
C HIS A 31 21.00 33.97 12.94
N TYR A 32 20.69 32.90 12.21
CA TYR A 32 21.04 32.78 10.79
C TYR A 32 19.97 33.31 9.82
N TYR A 33 18.70 33.27 10.22
CA TYR A 33 17.58 33.53 9.30
C TYR A 33 16.68 34.71 9.72
N GLY A 34 16.98 35.35 10.84
CA GLY A 34 16.24 36.50 11.37
C GLY A 34 15.04 36.12 12.25
N ASP A 35 14.55 37.11 13.00
CA ASP A 35 13.46 36.94 13.98
C ASP A 35 12.08 36.71 13.33
N ASP A 36 11.97 36.93 12.03
CA ASP A 36 10.75 36.66 11.23
C ASP A 36 10.53 35.16 10.99
N THR A 37 11.44 34.30 11.49
CA THR A 37 11.38 32.85 11.34
C THR A 37 10.49 32.22 12.42
N GLU A 38 9.31 31.74 12.01
CA GLU A 38 8.38 31.03 12.89
C GLU A 38 8.84 29.58 13.09
N VAL A 39 9.46 29.28 14.24
CA VAL A 39 9.82 27.90 14.61
C VAL A 39 8.64 27.26 15.33
N VAL A 40 7.87 26.48 14.58
CA VAL A 40 6.74 25.72 15.11
C VAL A 40 7.26 24.50 15.88
N VAL A 41 7.46 24.67 17.18
CA VAL A 41 7.57 23.56 18.12
C VAL A 41 6.15 23.00 18.34
N ASP A 42 5.97 21.70 18.14
CA ASP A 42 4.68 20.99 18.06
C ASP A 42 3.90 21.10 16.74
N ALA A 43 4.59 21.30 15.61
CA ALA A 43 4.01 20.90 14.34
C ALA A 43 3.71 19.39 14.40
N PRO A 44 2.48 18.92 14.14
CA PRO A 44 2.22 17.49 14.05
C PRO A 44 3.21 16.92 13.04
N VAL A 45 4.04 15.97 13.48
CA VAL A 45 5.03 15.31 12.63
C VAL A 45 4.23 14.67 11.49
N SER A 46 4.17 15.38 10.37
CA SER A 46 3.36 15.03 9.23
C SER A 46 3.82 13.64 8.77
N GLY A 47 2.87 12.72 8.62
CA GLY A 47 3.11 11.30 8.38
C GLY A 47 4.29 11.04 7.45
N ILE A 48 5.14 10.12 7.89
CA ILE A 48 6.38 9.64 7.25
C ILE A 48 6.30 9.81 5.72
N MET A 49 7.02 10.79 5.17
CA MET A 49 7.18 10.94 3.73
C MET A 49 7.69 9.61 3.17
N SER A 50 6.98 8.99 2.23
CA SER A 50 7.39 7.68 1.72
C SER A 50 8.75 7.84 1.05
N SER A 51 9.70 6.98 1.42
CA SER A 51 11.03 6.97 0.81
C SER A 51 10.92 6.89 -0.71
N PRO A 52 11.78 7.61 -1.46
CA PRO A 52 11.78 7.54 -2.91
C PRO A 52 12.07 6.10 -3.36
N PRO A 53 11.48 5.66 -4.48
CA PRO A 53 11.74 4.35 -5.05
C PRO A 53 13.24 4.11 -5.21
N SER A 54 13.69 2.87 -4.96
CA SER A 54 15.10 2.49 -5.11
C SER A 54 15.62 2.61 -6.55
N ARG A 55 14.69 2.71 -7.52
CA ARG A 55 14.95 2.90 -8.95
C ARG A 55 14.18 4.10 -9.50
N LEU A 56 14.74 4.77 -10.50
CA LEU A 56 14.05 5.84 -11.24
C LEU A 56 12.79 5.30 -11.93
N LEU A 57 11.69 6.06 -11.91
CA LEU A 57 10.50 5.73 -12.69
C LEU A 57 10.58 6.46 -14.03
N ARG A 58 10.44 5.73 -15.12
CA ARG A 58 10.56 6.22 -16.50
C ARG A 58 9.77 5.33 -17.44
N LEU A 59 9.63 5.72 -18.71
CA LEU A 59 8.93 4.94 -19.73
C LEU A 59 9.27 3.44 -19.66
N GLY A 60 8.23 2.59 -19.56
CA GLY A 60 8.34 1.14 -19.41
C GLY A 60 8.49 0.63 -17.96
N SER A 61 8.64 1.51 -16.97
CA SER A 61 8.61 1.12 -15.55
C SER A 61 7.24 0.59 -15.16
N THR A 62 7.22 -0.40 -14.27
CA THR A 62 5.97 -0.96 -13.73
C THR A 62 6.00 -1.07 -12.20
N GLY A 63 4.83 -1.07 -11.57
CA GLY A 63 4.68 -1.36 -10.14
C GLY A 63 4.12 -0.21 -9.33
N ASN A 64 4.04 -0.41 -8.01
CA ASN A 64 3.26 0.44 -7.11
C ASN A 64 3.75 1.89 -7.06
N ASP A 65 5.05 2.11 -7.21
CA ASP A 65 5.61 3.47 -7.24
C ASP A 65 5.13 4.27 -8.46
N VAL A 66 5.00 3.59 -9.61
CA VAL A 66 4.43 4.19 -10.82
C VAL A 66 2.97 4.54 -10.61
N LEU A 67 2.21 3.62 -10.01
CA LEU A 67 0.79 3.84 -9.74
C LEU A 67 0.56 4.96 -8.74
N ALA A 68 1.32 4.98 -7.64
CA ALA A 68 1.28 6.05 -6.65
C ALA A 68 1.62 7.40 -7.30
N GLY A 69 2.63 7.44 -8.18
CA GLY A 69 2.96 8.61 -8.98
C GLY A 69 1.79 9.07 -9.86
N GLN A 70 1.19 8.15 -10.63
CA GLN A 70 0.06 8.43 -11.52
C GLN A 70 -1.16 8.99 -10.75
N LEU A 71 -1.50 8.39 -9.61
CA LEU A 71 -2.63 8.81 -8.78
C LEU A 71 -2.40 10.20 -8.17
N ARG A 72 -1.20 10.45 -7.64
CA ARG A 72 -0.82 11.76 -7.07
C ARG A 72 -0.81 12.84 -8.14
N LEU A 73 -0.23 12.57 -9.31
CA LEU A 73 -0.24 13.51 -10.45
C LEU A 73 -1.67 13.84 -10.90
N ASN A 74 -2.54 12.85 -10.98
CA ASN A 74 -3.96 13.06 -11.29
C ASN A 74 -4.70 13.89 -10.24
N ARG A 75 -4.34 13.79 -8.96
CA ARG A 75 -4.93 14.65 -7.94
C ARG A 75 -4.42 16.08 -8.07
N ILE A 76 -3.11 16.25 -8.28
CA ILE A 76 -2.49 17.56 -8.50
C ILE A 76 -3.10 18.24 -9.73
N SER A 77 -3.38 17.50 -10.80
CA SER A 77 -3.96 18.06 -12.02
C SER A 77 -5.37 18.66 -11.85
N VAL A 78 -6.08 18.34 -10.75
CA VAL A 78 -7.34 19.03 -10.42
C VAL A 78 -7.11 20.52 -10.15
N ASN A 79 -6.00 20.85 -9.48
CA ASN A 79 -5.61 22.23 -9.18
C ASN A 79 -4.67 22.81 -10.25
N TYR A 80 -4.00 21.96 -11.03
CA TYR A 80 -3.07 22.32 -12.11
C TYR A 80 -3.49 21.65 -13.42
N PRO A 81 -4.56 22.13 -14.08
CA PRO A 81 -5.21 21.44 -15.20
C PRO A 81 -4.38 21.35 -16.48
N SER A 82 -3.25 22.08 -16.57
CA SER A 82 -2.29 21.91 -17.66
C SER A 82 -1.63 20.53 -17.64
N ILE A 83 -1.46 19.92 -16.44
CA ILE A 83 -0.96 18.54 -16.30
C ILE A 83 -1.97 17.59 -16.93
N PRO A 84 -1.62 16.89 -18.03
CA PRO A 84 -2.52 15.94 -18.66
C PRO A 84 -2.98 14.88 -17.66
N LYS A 85 -4.30 14.66 -17.59
CA LYS A 85 -4.86 13.62 -16.75
C LYS A 85 -4.52 12.26 -17.34
N ILE A 86 -4.02 11.36 -16.51
CA ILE A 86 -3.72 9.97 -16.85
C ILE A 86 -5.04 9.19 -16.72
N PRO A 87 -5.68 8.78 -17.83
CA PRO A 87 -7.04 8.25 -17.78
C PRO A 87 -7.13 6.89 -17.10
N SER A 88 -6.05 6.10 -17.13
CA SER A 88 -5.96 4.78 -16.50
C SER A 88 -4.67 4.65 -15.69
N PRO A 89 -4.64 5.06 -14.42
CA PRO A 89 -3.54 4.76 -13.51
C PRO A 89 -3.51 3.24 -13.27
N ASP A 90 -2.58 2.56 -13.92
CA ASP A 90 -2.47 1.10 -13.98
C ASP A 90 -1.14 0.57 -13.42
N GLY A 91 -0.28 1.48 -12.95
CA GLY A 91 1.07 1.14 -12.50
C GLY A 91 2.03 0.82 -13.64
N TYR A 92 1.69 1.09 -14.90
CA TYR A 92 2.59 1.06 -16.05
C TYR A 92 2.94 2.48 -16.52
N TYR A 93 4.23 2.78 -16.57
CA TYR A 93 4.71 4.10 -16.96
C TYR A 93 4.74 4.19 -18.48
N GLY A 94 3.58 4.40 -19.07
CA GLY A 94 3.39 4.61 -20.51
C GLY A 94 3.61 6.05 -20.95
N ILE A 95 3.33 6.33 -22.24
CA ILE A 95 3.50 7.65 -22.84
C ILE A 95 2.70 8.72 -22.09
N GLY A 96 1.43 8.45 -21.73
CA GLY A 96 0.61 9.40 -20.98
C GLY A 96 1.14 9.70 -19.57
N THR A 97 1.83 8.76 -18.92
CA THR A 97 2.49 9.02 -17.63
C THR A 97 3.73 9.89 -17.81
N LYS A 98 4.51 9.64 -18.87
CA LYS A 98 5.67 10.46 -19.22
C LYS A 98 5.27 11.91 -19.50
N GLU A 99 4.24 12.13 -20.31
CA GLU A 99 3.73 13.47 -20.64
C GLU A 99 3.24 14.22 -19.38
N ALA A 100 2.50 13.54 -18.50
CA ALA A 100 2.07 14.11 -17.23
C ALA A 100 3.25 14.49 -16.31
N VAL A 101 4.31 13.69 -16.31
CA VAL A 101 5.53 13.98 -15.52
C VAL A 101 6.33 15.12 -16.13
N GLU A 102 6.47 15.19 -17.46
CA GLU A 102 7.15 16.31 -18.13
C GLU A 102 6.42 17.63 -17.86
N GLU A 103 5.10 17.64 -17.94
CA GLU A 103 4.31 18.85 -17.64
C GLU A 103 4.39 19.23 -16.16
N PHE A 104 4.31 18.25 -15.25
CA PHE A 104 4.53 18.49 -13.82
C PHE A 104 5.93 19.09 -13.56
N GLN A 105 6.97 18.52 -14.16
CA GLN A 105 8.34 19.02 -14.04
C GLN A 105 8.44 20.45 -14.55
N SER A 106 7.80 20.76 -15.68
CA SER A 106 7.78 22.11 -16.25
C SER A 106 7.08 23.13 -15.36
N ILE A 107 5.97 22.76 -14.71
CA ILE A 107 5.20 23.68 -13.85
C ILE A 107 5.94 23.99 -12.54
N PHE A 108 6.71 23.04 -12.02
CA PHE A 108 7.37 23.15 -10.72
C PHE A 108 8.90 23.33 -10.83
N ASP A 109 9.37 23.89 -11.94
CA ASP A 109 10.78 24.26 -12.20
C ASP A 109 11.78 23.13 -11.92
N LEU A 110 11.44 21.91 -12.35
CA LEU A 110 12.31 20.73 -12.29
C LEU A 110 12.94 20.47 -13.67
N THR A 111 13.98 19.63 -13.71
CA THR A 111 14.49 19.10 -14.98
C THR A 111 13.38 18.36 -15.73
N VAL A 112 13.04 18.83 -16.93
CA VAL A 112 11.99 18.25 -17.79
C VAL A 112 12.57 17.10 -18.61
N ASP A 113 12.67 15.92 -18.00
CA ASP A 113 13.18 14.70 -18.62
C ASP A 113 12.16 13.55 -18.66
N GLY A 114 10.97 13.76 -18.07
CA GLY A 114 9.92 12.77 -17.98
C GLY A 114 10.29 11.57 -17.10
N VAL A 115 11.29 11.71 -16.24
CA VAL A 115 11.80 10.69 -15.31
C VAL A 115 11.53 11.12 -13.86
N VAL A 116 10.85 10.26 -13.10
CA VAL A 116 10.65 10.48 -11.67
C VAL A 116 11.88 9.98 -10.91
N GLY A 117 12.82 10.90 -10.70
CA GLY A 117 13.91 10.75 -9.73
C GLY A 117 13.55 11.27 -8.34
N LYS A 118 14.52 11.27 -7.41
CA LYS A 118 14.29 11.68 -6.01
C LYS A 118 13.69 13.09 -5.90
N SER A 119 14.21 14.05 -6.68
CA SER A 119 13.72 15.43 -6.70
C SER A 119 12.26 15.52 -7.14
N THR A 120 11.93 14.89 -8.28
CA THR A 120 10.56 14.83 -8.81
C THR A 120 9.61 14.10 -7.86
N TRP A 121 10.05 12.99 -7.25
CA TRP A 121 9.26 12.23 -6.29
C TRP A 121 8.87 13.08 -5.07
N TYR A 122 9.84 13.74 -4.43
CA TYR A 122 9.56 14.61 -3.28
C TYR A 122 8.72 15.82 -3.66
N ALA A 123 8.92 16.38 -4.84
CA ALA A 123 8.09 17.46 -5.35
C ALA A 123 6.63 17.00 -5.51
N ILE A 124 6.37 15.85 -6.16
CA ILE A 124 5.03 15.28 -6.31
C ILE A 124 4.37 15.10 -4.94
N GLN A 125 5.08 14.51 -3.96
CA GLN A 125 4.53 14.30 -2.62
C GLN A 125 4.18 15.62 -1.90
N ARG A 126 5.11 16.58 -1.90
CA ARG A 126 4.91 17.87 -1.23
C ARG A 126 3.74 18.65 -1.84
N ILE A 127 3.67 18.72 -3.16
CA ILE A 127 2.60 19.43 -3.88
C ILE A 127 1.27 18.70 -3.68
N TYR A 128 1.25 17.37 -3.78
CA TYR A 128 0.07 16.57 -3.48
C TYR A 128 -0.49 16.87 -2.08
N ALA A 129 0.38 16.90 -1.06
CA ALA A 129 -0.03 17.24 0.31
C ALA A 129 -0.56 18.68 0.41
N ALA A 130 0.07 19.64 -0.27
CA ALA A 130 -0.34 21.04 -0.27
C ALA A 130 -1.72 21.24 -0.94
N VAL A 131 -1.96 20.64 -2.12
CA VAL A 131 -3.25 20.75 -2.82
C VAL A 131 -4.37 19.99 -2.09
N LYS A 132 -4.04 18.95 -1.32
CA LYS A 132 -5.00 18.29 -0.45
C LYS A 132 -5.42 19.21 0.70
N ARG A 133 -4.45 19.82 1.40
CA ARG A 133 -4.70 20.78 2.49
C ARG A 133 -5.49 22.03 2.06
N LEU A 134 -5.25 22.54 0.84
CA LEU A 134 -6.01 23.68 0.30
C LEU A 134 -7.49 23.38 0.04
N ASN A 135 -7.88 22.11 -0.05
CA ASN A 135 -9.27 21.68 -0.21
C ASN A 135 -9.93 21.26 1.13
N ASP A 136 -9.17 21.18 2.24
CA ASP A 136 -9.61 20.61 3.53
C ASP A 136 -9.78 21.68 4.63
N LEU A 137 -10.70 22.64 4.44
CA LEU A 137 -11.28 23.38 5.58
C LEU A 137 -12.42 22.60 6.29
N ASN A 138 -12.67 21.33 5.93
CA ASN A 138 -13.58 20.43 6.65
C ASN A 138 -13.09 18.97 6.64
N SER A 139 -12.58 18.52 7.79
CA SER A 139 -12.52 17.12 8.29
C SER A 139 -11.55 16.09 7.65
N GLU A 140 -10.64 15.62 8.53
CA GLU A 140 -9.99 14.30 8.69
C GLU A 140 -9.50 13.43 7.50
N GLY A 141 -8.33 12.83 7.74
CA GLY A 141 -8.07 11.43 7.40
C GLY A 141 -7.27 11.18 6.12
N ILE A 142 -6.39 10.19 6.19
CA ILE A 142 -5.74 9.59 5.02
C ILE A 142 -6.84 9.12 4.06
N THR A 143 -6.80 9.57 2.80
CA THR A 143 -7.80 9.20 1.78
C THR A 143 -7.17 8.30 0.72
N TYR A 144 -7.99 7.35 0.29
CA TYR A 144 -7.83 6.19 -0.60
C TYR A 144 -7.12 6.36 -1.98
N SER A 145 -6.29 7.38 -2.21
CA SER A 145 -5.55 7.49 -3.48
C SER A 145 -4.20 6.76 -3.51
N GLU A 146 -3.93 5.85 -2.57
CA GLU A 146 -2.59 5.26 -2.36
C GLU A 146 -2.55 3.72 -2.40
N ILE A 147 -3.63 3.03 -2.80
CA ILE A 147 -3.67 1.56 -2.84
C ILE A 147 -3.85 1.02 -4.28
N PRO A 148 -2.90 0.17 -4.77
CA PRO A 148 -2.89 -0.38 -6.12
C PRO A 148 -4.09 -1.26 -6.46
N ARG A 149 -4.74 -1.03 -7.61
CA ARG A 149 -5.73 -1.98 -8.16
C ARG A 149 -5.47 -2.23 -9.64
N VAL A 150 -4.74 -3.30 -9.91
CA VAL A 150 -5.06 -4.17 -11.04
C VAL A 150 -6.41 -4.83 -10.67
N TYR A 151 -7.55 -4.26 -11.08
CA TYR A 151 -8.83 -4.96 -11.03
C TYR A 151 -9.69 -4.62 -12.25
N PRO A 152 -10.58 -5.54 -12.66
CA PRO A 152 -10.95 -5.79 -14.04
C PRO A 152 -12.14 -4.91 -14.42
N SER A 153 -12.63 -5.09 -15.64
CA SER A 153 -14.05 -4.88 -15.97
C SER A 153 -14.97 -5.19 -14.79
N GLU A 154 -16.05 -4.41 -14.63
CA GLU A 154 -17.10 -4.59 -13.63
C GLU A 154 -17.37 -6.08 -13.30
N LEU A 155 -17.37 -6.45 -12.00
CA LEU A 155 -17.68 -7.82 -11.61
C LEU A 155 -19.19 -7.96 -11.48
N ALA A 156 -19.74 -8.91 -12.22
CA ALA A 156 -21.16 -9.18 -12.32
C ALA A 156 -21.39 -10.71 -12.34
N PRO A 157 -22.65 -11.18 -12.24
CA PRO A 157 -22.96 -12.60 -12.39
C PRO A 157 -22.25 -13.24 -13.59
N GLY A 158 -21.55 -14.35 -13.33
CA GLY A 158 -20.73 -15.06 -14.32
C GLY A 158 -19.26 -14.61 -14.39
N SER A 159 -18.86 -13.53 -13.72
CA SER A 159 -17.44 -13.20 -13.53
C SER A 159 -16.73 -14.28 -12.71
N THR A 160 -15.45 -14.52 -12.99
CA THR A 160 -14.61 -15.47 -12.25
C THR A 160 -13.19 -14.92 -12.05
N GLY A 161 -12.45 -15.54 -11.12
CA GLY A 161 -11.02 -15.27 -10.87
C GLY A 161 -10.74 -14.47 -9.60
N ASP A 162 -9.48 -14.03 -9.44
CA ASP A 162 -9.01 -13.44 -8.18
C ASP A 162 -9.76 -12.18 -7.76
N GLY A 163 -10.25 -11.36 -8.71
CA GLY A 163 -11.06 -10.17 -8.38
C GLY A 163 -12.37 -10.50 -7.70
N VAL A 164 -13.02 -11.57 -8.13
CA VAL A 164 -14.21 -12.09 -7.47
C VAL A 164 -13.82 -12.61 -6.09
N ARG A 165 -12.77 -13.44 -6.00
CA ARG A 165 -12.33 -14.07 -4.75
C ARG A 165 -11.95 -13.05 -3.68
N VAL A 166 -11.21 -12.00 -4.04
CA VAL A 166 -10.82 -10.93 -3.11
C VAL A 166 -12.05 -10.14 -2.65
N SER A 167 -13.00 -9.86 -3.55
CA SER A 167 -14.26 -9.18 -3.18
C SER A 167 -15.10 -10.03 -2.24
N GLN A 168 -15.21 -11.33 -2.53
CA GLN A 168 -15.89 -12.32 -1.70
C GLN A 168 -15.29 -12.41 -0.30
N TYR A 169 -13.96 -12.47 -0.20
CA TYR A 169 -13.25 -12.49 1.09
C TYR A 169 -13.58 -11.25 1.93
N MET A 170 -13.44 -10.04 1.36
CA MET A 170 -13.71 -8.80 2.08
C MET A 170 -15.17 -8.70 2.53
N LEU A 171 -16.12 -9.06 1.65
CA LEU A 171 -17.55 -9.05 1.97
C LEU A 171 -17.90 -10.04 3.08
N ASN A 172 -17.31 -11.25 3.09
CA ASN A 172 -17.49 -12.21 4.18
C ASN A 172 -16.91 -11.72 5.50
N TYR A 173 -15.77 -11.03 5.46
CA TYR A 173 -15.21 -10.43 6.67
C TYR A 173 -16.13 -9.34 7.23
N ILE A 174 -16.66 -8.48 6.35
CA ILE A 174 -17.63 -7.44 6.70
C ILE A 174 -18.93 -8.07 7.25
N ALA A 175 -19.40 -9.18 6.68
CA ALA A 175 -20.61 -9.88 7.10
C ALA A 175 -20.57 -10.33 8.58
N GLN A 176 -19.38 -10.54 9.17
CA GLN A 176 -19.25 -10.84 10.60
C GLN A 176 -19.68 -9.68 11.51
N TYR A 177 -19.67 -8.46 10.98
CA TYR A 177 -20.04 -7.23 11.69
C TYR A 177 -21.32 -6.59 11.14
N GLU A 178 -21.77 -7.02 9.97
CA GLU A 178 -22.92 -6.46 9.25
C GLU A 178 -23.99 -7.52 8.97
N ASN A 179 -25.04 -7.55 9.80
CA ASN A 179 -26.16 -8.51 9.70
C ASN A 179 -26.94 -8.46 8.37
N SER A 180 -26.69 -7.44 7.55
CA SER A 180 -27.33 -7.24 6.24
C SER A 180 -26.72 -8.07 5.11
N ILE A 181 -25.60 -8.75 5.39
CA ILE A 181 -24.84 -9.57 4.45
C ILE A 181 -24.77 -10.98 5.05
N GLU A 182 -25.35 -11.96 4.37
CA GLU A 182 -25.22 -13.36 4.77
C GLU A 182 -23.83 -13.90 4.39
N PRO A 183 -23.19 -14.76 5.21
CA PRO A 183 -21.96 -15.43 4.83
C PRO A 183 -22.15 -16.35 3.61
N PHE A 184 -21.13 -16.46 2.76
CA PHE A 184 -21.15 -17.29 1.54
C PHE A 184 -19.75 -17.86 1.22
N ASP A 185 -19.64 -18.74 0.23
CA ASP A 185 -18.36 -19.38 -0.10
C ASP A 185 -17.41 -18.45 -0.89
N VAL A 186 -16.13 -18.43 -0.52
CA VAL A 186 -15.07 -17.68 -1.22
C VAL A 186 -14.43 -18.56 -2.31
N ASN A 187 -15.18 -18.81 -3.38
CA ASN A 187 -14.79 -19.75 -4.45
C ASN A 187 -14.23 -19.07 -5.72
N GLY A 188 -14.25 -17.73 -5.81
CA GLY A 188 -13.81 -16.99 -6.98
C GLY A 188 -14.80 -17.02 -8.16
N VAL A 189 -16.05 -17.45 -7.93
CA VAL A 189 -17.14 -17.47 -8.93
C VAL A 189 -18.27 -16.53 -8.49
N TYR A 190 -18.63 -15.59 -9.35
CA TYR A 190 -19.67 -14.61 -9.05
C TYR A 190 -21.05 -15.21 -9.37
N GLY A 191 -21.59 -15.98 -8.41
CA GLY A 191 -22.94 -16.55 -8.46
C GLY A 191 -23.96 -15.76 -7.63
N ASP A 192 -25.16 -16.33 -7.49
CA ASP A 192 -26.31 -15.70 -6.81
C ASP A 192 -25.99 -15.27 -5.38
N ALA A 193 -25.22 -16.08 -4.63
CA ALA A 193 -24.81 -15.75 -3.27
C ALA A 193 -23.95 -14.48 -3.21
N THR A 194 -22.98 -14.35 -4.14
CA THR A 194 -22.13 -13.15 -4.25
C THR A 194 -22.96 -11.94 -4.68
N GLU A 195 -23.87 -12.10 -5.64
CA GLU A 195 -24.76 -11.00 -6.05
C GLU A 195 -25.63 -10.52 -4.88
N ASN A 196 -26.24 -11.45 -4.13
CA ASN A 196 -27.07 -11.12 -2.97
C ASN A 196 -26.29 -10.39 -1.89
N ALA A 197 -25.07 -10.84 -1.59
CA ALA A 197 -24.18 -10.15 -0.65
C ALA A 197 -23.84 -8.73 -1.12
N VAL A 198 -23.53 -8.54 -2.41
CA VAL A 198 -23.25 -7.22 -2.99
C VAL A 198 -24.47 -6.32 -2.92
N ARG A 199 -25.68 -6.84 -3.19
CA ARG A 199 -26.92 -6.08 -3.03
C ARG A 199 -27.18 -5.71 -1.57
N GLY A 200 -26.91 -6.61 -0.63
CA GLY A 200 -26.96 -6.33 0.81
C GLY A 200 -26.03 -5.18 1.19
N PHE A 201 -24.76 -5.30 0.82
CA PHE A 201 -23.74 -4.27 1.02
C PHE A 201 -24.14 -2.92 0.42
N GLN A 202 -24.59 -2.90 -0.85
CA GLN A 202 -25.00 -1.69 -1.54
C GLN A 202 -26.16 -0.98 -0.83
N ARG A 203 -27.17 -1.73 -0.34
CA ARG A 203 -28.27 -1.16 0.46
C ARG A 203 -27.76 -0.53 1.75
N THR A 204 -26.92 -1.25 2.48
CA THR A 204 -26.39 -0.83 3.78
C THR A 204 -25.56 0.44 3.69
N TYR A 205 -24.78 0.58 2.63
CA TYR A 205 -23.87 1.72 2.44
C TYR A 205 -24.35 2.77 1.43
N GLY A 206 -25.66 2.77 1.10
CA GLY A 206 -26.28 3.84 0.31
C GLY A 206 -25.81 3.91 -1.15
N LEU A 207 -25.38 2.79 -1.72
CA LEU A 207 -24.98 2.69 -3.13
C LEU A 207 -26.16 2.26 -4.01
N PRO A 208 -26.12 2.53 -5.33
CA PRO A 208 -27.09 1.93 -6.26
C PRO A 208 -27.08 0.40 -6.15
N VAL A 209 -28.26 -0.19 -5.90
CA VAL A 209 -28.41 -1.64 -5.65
C VAL A 209 -28.47 -2.40 -6.97
N THR A 210 -27.35 -2.47 -7.67
CA THR A 210 -27.21 -3.13 -8.97
C THR A 210 -26.90 -4.62 -8.85
N GLY A 211 -26.31 -5.06 -7.73
CA GLY A 211 -25.71 -6.39 -7.61
C GLY A 211 -24.41 -6.54 -8.40
N VAL A 212 -23.84 -5.45 -8.90
CA VAL A 212 -22.59 -5.39 -9.67
C VAL A 212 -21.53 -4.64 -8.87
N ILE A 213 -20.32 -5.20 -8.79
CA ILE A 213 -19.16 -4.53 -8.20
C ILE A 213 -18.48 -3.69 -9.29
N ASN A 214 -18.89 -2.43 -9.39
CA ASN A 214 -18.17 -1.40 -10.13
C ASN A 214 -17.12 -0.71 -9.24
N GLU A 215 -16.36 0.23 -9.80
CA GLU A 215 -15.31 0.98 -9.10
C GLU A 215 -15.77 1.54 -7.74
N LYS A 216 -16.93 2.21 -7.71
CA LYS A 216 -17.47 2.83 -6.49
C LYS A 216 -17.84 1.78 -5.44
N THR A 217 -18.46 0.69 -5.87
CA THR A 217 -18.84 -0.40 -4.97
C THR A 217 -17.59 -1.07 -4.39
N TYR A 218 -16.60 -1.33 -5.24
CA TYR A 218 -15.35 -1.97 -4.83
C TYR A 218 -14.50 -1.11 -3.88
N ALA A 219 -14.42 0.20 -4.15
CA ALA A 219 -13.78 1.16 -3.26
C ALA A 219 -14.47 1.14 -1.88
N ARG A 220 -15.81 1.20 -1.86
CA ARG A 220 -16.55 1.20 -0.60
C ARG A 220 -16.39 -0.11 0.19
N ILE A 221 -16.44 -1.28 -0.46
CA ILE A 221 -16.17 -2.58 0.19
C ILE A 221 -14.80 -2.55 0.85
N PHE A 222 -13.80 -2.10 0.11
CA PHE A 222 -12.42 -2.07 0.60
C PHE A 222 -12.22 -1.07 1.74
N ASP A 223 -12.81 0.12 1.68
CA ASP A 223 -12.71 1.11 2.76
C ASP A 223 -13.30 0.57 4.06
N VAL A 224 -14.49 -0.05 3.98
CA VAL A 224 -15.14 -0.68 5.13
C VAL A 224 -14.27 -1.81 5.67
N TYR A 225 -13.80 -2.71 4.80
CA TYR A 225 -12.92 -3.81 5.19
C TYR A 225 -11.64 -3.31 5.88
N ASN A 226 -10.96 -2.30 5.33
CA ASN A 226 -9.75 -1.76 5.94
C ASN A 226 -10.01 -1.07 7.27
N ALA A 227 -11.11 -0.32 7.37
CA ALA A 227 -11.49 0.30 8.64
C ALA A 227 -11.66 -0.75 9.74
N LEU A 228 -12.25 -1.92 9.40
CA LEU A 228 -12.38 -3.03 10.34
C LEU A 228 -11.01 -3.58 10.74
N ILE A 229 -10.16 -3.97 9.80
CA ILE A 229 -8.88 -4.64 10.15
C ILE A 229 -7.87 -3.69 10.80
N LEU A 230 -7.87 -2.39 10.45
CA LEU A 230 -6.98 -1.39 11.05
C LEU A 230 -7.43 -0.96 12.45
N SER A 231 -8.69 -1.21 12.81
CA SER A 231 -9.20 -0.96 14.16
C SER A 231 -8.78 -2.04 15.18
N LEU A 232 -8.22 -3.16 14.70
CA LEU A 232 -7.81 -4.28 15.55
C LEU A 232 -6.49 -3.95 16.27
N PRO A 233 -6.39 -4.15 17.59
CA PRO A 233 -5.17 -3.89 18.33
C PRO A 233 -4.08 -4.91 17.97
N ASP A 234 -2.83 -4.43 17.86
CA ASP A 234 -1.67 -5.26 17.49
C ASP A 234 -1.44 -6.45 18.43
N SER A 235 -1.85 -6.34 19.70
CA SER A 235 -1.75 -7.40 20.70
C SER A 235 -2.53 -8.66 20.31
N LEU A 236 -3.54 -8.55 19.42
CA LEU A 236 -4.24 -9.72 18.91
C LEU A 236 -3.37 -10.57 18.00
N PHE A 237 -2.29 -10.04 17.43
CA PHE A 237 -1.50 -10.66 16.37
C PHE A 237 -0.07 -10.99 16.80
N GLU A 238 0.24 -10.99 18.10
CA GLU A 238 1.57 -11.34 18.61
C GLU A 238 1.97 -12.78 18.25
N HIS A 239 0.98 -13.69 18.20
CA HIS A 239 1.16 -15.12 17.91
C HIS A 239 0.13 -15.66 16.92
N THR A 240 -0.46 -14.78 16.11
CA THR A 240 -1.38 -15.18 15.06
C THR A 240 -1.32 -14.24 13.86
N ALA A 241 -1.55 -14.81 12.69
CA ALA A 241 -1.52 -14.08 11.44
C ALA A 241 -2.59 -12.98 11.40
N ARG A 242 -2.24 -11.89 10.73
CA ARG A 242 -3.14 -10.78 10.47
C ARG A 242 -4.13 -11.12 9.35
N PRO A 243 -5.30 -10.46 9.31
CA PRO A 243 -6.21 -10.55 8.18
C PRO A 243 -5.52 -10.19 6.86
N TYR A 244 -5.97 -10.80 5.77
CA TYR A 244 -5.44 -10.55 4.43
C TYR A 244 -5.55 -9.07 4.04
N PRO A 245 -4.56 -8.44 3.39
CA PRO A 245 -4.61 -7.02 3.06
C PRO A 245 -5.71 -6.58 2.06
N GLY A 246 -6.46 -7.51 1.47
CA GLY A 246 -7.50 -7.18 0.48
C GLY A 246 -6.95 -6.87 -0.92
N TYR A 247 -5.68 -7.20 -1.19
CA TYR A 247 -5.04 -7.11 -2.51
C TYR A 247 -3.92 -8.13 -2.65
N ILE A 248 -3.65 -8.55 -3.89
CA ILE A 248 -2.68 -9.62 -4.20
C ILE A 248 -1.26 -9.11 -3.93
N LEU A 249 -0.47 -9.85 -3.13
CA LEU A 249 0.95 -9.56 -2.97
C LEU A 249 1.77 -10.25 -4.06
N SER A 250 2.71 -9.54 -4.67
CA SER A 250 3.57 -10.07 -5.73
C SER A 250 4.87 -9.27 -5.82
N ILE A 251 5.80 -9.72 -6.67
CA ILE A 251 7.09 -9.05 -6.86
C ILE A 251 6.96 -7.53 -7.04
N GLY A 252 7.85 -6.79 -6.37
CA GLY A 252 7.98 -5.34 -6.44
C GLY A 252 7.08 -4.57 -5.48
N ILE A 253 6.18 -5.26 -4.76
CA ILE A 253 5.40 -4.64 -3.68
C ILE A 253 6.29 -4.48 -2.45
N SER A 254 6.38 -3.26 -1.92
CA SER A 254 7.06 -2.99 -0.65
C SER A 254 6.12 -2.32 0.34
N ASN A 255 5.80 -2.99 1.45
CA ASN A 255 4.97 -2.46 2.54
C ASN A 255 5.06 -3.37 3.79
N ARG A 256 4.36 -2.98 4.85
CA ARG A 256 4.33 -3.71 6.12
C ARG A 256 3.68 -5.10 6.02
N TYR A 257 2.72 -5.31 5.12
CA TYR A 257 2.13 -6.63 4.88
C TYR A 257 3.10 -7.61 4.26
N VAL A 258 4.06 -7.12 3.46
CA VAL A 258 5.16 -7.95 2.98
C VAL A 258 6.12 -8.30 4.11
N THR A 259 6.38 -7.38 5.04
CA THR A 259 7.15 -7.69 6.26
C THR A 259 6.48 -8.82 7.05
N TYR A 260 5.17 -8.73 7.31
CA TYR A 260 4.41 -9.77 7.99
C TYR A 260 4.45 -11.11 7.24
N LEU A 261 4.24 -11.07 5.92
CA LEU A 261 4.35 -12.25 5.06
C LEU A 261 5.73 -12.92 5.19
N GLN A 262 6.81 -12.13 5.15
CA GLN A 262 8.17 -12.64 5.29
C GLN A 262 8.40 -13.25 6.69
N GLU A 263 7.91 -12.63 7.76
CA GLU A 263 7.95 -13.19 9.12
C GLU A 263 7.22 -14.54 9.22
N TYR A 264 6.07 -14.68 8.56
CA TYR A 264 5.33 -15.94 8.50
C TYR A 264 6.12 -16.99 7.74
N LEU A 265 6.63 -16.64 6.56
CA LEU A 265 7.42 -17.54 5.72
C LEU A 265 8.74 -17.97 6.38
N THR A 266 9.42 -17.08 7.10
CA THR A 266 10.62 -17.42 7.88
C THR A 266 10.28 -18.42 8.98
N SER A 267 9.15 -18.23 9.68
CA SER A 267 8.68 -19.19 10.69
C SER A 267 8.37 -20.56 10.09
N ILE A 268 7.71 -20.59 8.94
CA ILE A 268 7.41 -21.80 8.17
C ILE A 268 8.69 -22.50 7.70
N ALA A 269 9.65 -21.76 7.14
CA ALA A 269 10.94 -22.30 6.69
C ALA A 269 11.75 -22.95 7.83
N GLY A 270 11.55 -22.48 9.09
CA GLY A 270 12.16 -23.10 10.26
C GLY A 270 11.67 -24.52 10.57
N VAL A 271 10.48 -24.89 10.09
CA VAL A 271 9.87 -26.22 10.29
C VAL A 271 9.89 -27.06 9.01
N PHE A 272 9.61 -26.42 7.87
CA PHE A 272 9.51 -27.04 6.56
C PHE A 272 10.74 -26.70 5.71
N GLY A 273 11.75 -27.57 5.75
CA GLY A 273 13.03 -27.34 5.05
C GLY A 273 12.96 -27.25 3.51
N THR A 274 11.80 -27.53 2.91
CA THR A 274 11.53 -27.29 1.48
C THR A 274 11.20 -25.84 1.18
N VAL A 275 10.79 -25.05 2.18
CA VAL A 275 10.50 -23.62 2.04
C VAL A 275 11.79 -22.84 2.27
N PRO A 276 12.31 -22.11 1.27
CA PRO A 276 13.45 -21.23 1.51
C PRO A 276 13.05 -20.10 2.48
N ALA A 277 13.95 -19.70 3.36
CA ALA A 277 13.70 -18.56 4.25
C ALA A 277 13.96 -17.24 3.51
N PRO A 278 12.97 -16.33 3.38
CA PRO A 278 13.20 -15.01 2.83
C PRO A 278 13.86 -14.08 3.85
N GLU A 279 14.55 -13.05 3.37
CA GLU A 279 14.97 -11.94 4.23
C GLU A 279 13.76 -11.04 4.57
N THR A 280 13.66 -10.60 5.82
CA THR A 280 12.60 -9.68 6.26
C THR A 280 12.96 -8.23 5.92
N ASN A 281 12.86 -7.87 4.64
CA ASN A 281 13.19 -6.54 4.11
C ASN A 281 11.95 -5.69 3.76
N GLY A 282 10.75 -6.24 3.91
CA GLY A 282 9.48 -5.57 3.60
C GLY A 282 9.24 -5.34 2.11
N THR A 283 10.02 -5.97 1.23
CA THR A 283 9.90 -5.91 -0.23
C THR A 283 9.71 -7.32 -0.79
N PHE A 284 8.68 -7.50 -1.60
CA PHE A 284 8.36 -8.78 -2.19
C PHE A 284 9.33 -8.97 -3.35
N ASP A 285 10.43 -9.62 -3.09
CA ASP A 285 11.49 -9.92 -4.04
C ASP A 285 11.38 -11.37 -4.55
N THR A 286 12.35 -11.79 -5.34
CA THR A 286 12.40 -13.15 -5.88
C THR A 286 12.59 -14.22 -4.80
N ALA A 287 13.21 -13.89 -3.65
CA ALA A 287 13.36 -14.82 -2.54
C ALA A 287 12.03 -15.03 -1.81
N THR A 288 11.28 -13.94 -1.62
CA THR A 288 9.91 -13.95 -1.10
C THR A 288 9.00 -14.74 -2.05
N GLU A 289 9.09 -14.51 -3.36
CA GLU A 289 8.34 -15.28 -4.36
C GLU A 289 8.65 -16.77 -4.30
N ALA A 290 9.93 -17.16 -4.21
CA ALA A 290 10.33 -18.57 -4.11
C ALA A 290 9.75 -19.24 -2.87
N SER A 291 9.71 -18.52 -1.74
CA SER A 291 9.12 -18.99 -0.49
C SER A 291 7.61 -19.19 -0.62
N VAL A 292 6.92 -18.23 -1.25
CA VAL A 292 5.48 -18.33 -1.56
C VAL A 292 5.19 -19.51 -2.48
N ARG A 293 5.97 -19.71 -3.53
CA ARG A 293 5.82 -20.85 -4.46
C ARG A 293 5.98 -22.18 -3.72
N ALA A 294 6.96 -22.30 -2.85
CA ALA A 294 7.17 -23.51 -2.04
C ALA A 294 5.98 -23.79 -1.11
N VAL A 295 5.39 -22.77 -0.49
CA VAL A 295 4.17 -22.96 0.30
C VAL A 295 2.97 -23.33 -0.58
N GLN A 296 2.81 -22.73 -1.76
CA GLN A 296 1.75 -23.12 -2.71
C GLN A 296 1.88 -24.59 -3.10
N GLU A 297 3.10 -25.08 -3.37
CA GLU A 297 3.36 -26.50 -3.64
C GLU A 297 3.01 -27.39 -2.45
N LEU A 298 3.44 -27.03 -1.23
CA LEU A 298 3.10 -27.76 0.00
C LEU A 298 1.59 -27.83 0.24
N ALA A 299 0.88 -26.74 -0.07
CA ALA A 299 -0.55 -26.60 0.09
C ALA A 299 -1.39 -27.24 -1.02
N GLY A 300 -0.75 -27.72 -2.09
CA GLY A 300 -1.45 -28.21 -3.29
C GLY A 300 -2.19 -27.11 -4.07
N LEU A 301 -1.78 -25.85 -3.92
CA LEU A 301 -2.35 -24.71 -4.61
C LEU A 301 -1.70 -24.49 -5.98
N GLU A 302 -2.34 -23.68 -6.84
CA GLU A 302 -1.72 -23.21 -8.06
C GLU A 302 -0.45 -22.39 -7.76
N VAL A 303 0.67 -22.79 -8.35
CA VAL A 303 2.01 -22.21 -8.08
C VAL A 303 2.21 -20.92 -8.88
N THR A 304 1.52 -19.86 -8.48
CA THR A 304 1.56 -18.55 -9.16
C THR A 304 2.72 -17.66 -8.71
N GLY A 305 3.27 -17.90 -7.51
CA GLY A 305 4.21 -17.00 -6.84
C GLY A 305 3.59 -15.71 -6.31
N LYS A 306 2.26 -15.56 -6.44
CA LYS A 306 1.50 -14.42 -5.93
C LYS A 306 0.69 -14.84 -4.71
N VAL A 307 0.42 -13.91 -3.81
CA VAL A 307 -0.36 -14.16 -2.59
C VAL A 307 -1.72 -13.50 -2.73
N ASN A 308 -2.70 -14.25 -3.25
CA ASN A 308 -4.12 -13.93 -3.13
C ASN A 308 -4.66 -14.36 -1.75
N SER A 309 -5.97 -14.23 -1.51
CA SER A 309 -6.56 -14.61 -0.22
C SER A 309 -6.35 -16.09 0.13
N VAL A 310 -6.47 -17.01 -0.83
CA VAL A 310 -6.27 -18.46 -0.59
C VAL A 310 -4.82 -18.77 -0.22
N THR A 311 -3.86 -18.16 -0.90
CA THR A 311 -2.44 -18.34 -0.56
C THR A 311 -2.12 -17.71 0.80
N TRP A 312 -2.73 -16.56 1.12
CA TRP A 312 -2.56 -15.92 2.43
C TRP A 312 -3.12 -16.80 3.56
N ASP A 313 -4.31 -17.37 3.37
CA ASP A 313 -4.94 -18.24 4.36
C ASP A 313 -4.08 -19.50 4.59
N ALA A 314 -3.59 -20.15 3.54
CA ALA A 314 -2.68 -21.30 3.66
C ALA A 314 -1.37 -20.96 4.41
N ILE A 315 -0.77 -19.80 4.14
CA ILE A 315 0.41 -19.33 4.88
C ILE A 315 0.05 -19.02 6.34
N SER A 316 -1.09 -18.37 6.57
CA SER A 316 -1.56 -17.95 7.89
C SER A 316 -1.88 -19.16 8.77
N GLU A 317 -2.52 -20.19 8.23
CA GLU A 317 -2.82 -21.44 8.93
C GLU A 317 -1.55 -22.15 9.37
N LEU A 318 -0.56 -22.29 8.47
CA LEU A 318 0.74 -22.86 8.83
C LEU A 318 1.43 -22.04 9.92
N TYR A 319 1.50 -20.72 9.75
CA TYR A 319 2.11 -19.86 10.75
C TYR A 319 1.42 -19.96 12.11
N ASN A 320 0.08 -19.91 12.14
CA ASN A 320 -0.72 -20.04 13.37
C ASN A 320 -0.50 -21.40 14.04
N ALA A 321 -0.43 -22.47 13.25
CA ALA A 321 -0.24 -23.82 13.77
C ALA A 321 1.19 -24.01 14.32
N ILE A 322 2.20 -23.36 13.74
CA ILE A 322 3.56 -23.28 14.29
C ILE A 322 3.58 -22.46 15.58
N ALA A 323 2.98 -21.25 15.56
CA ALA A 323 2.97 -20.33 16.69
C ALA A 323 2.24 -20.90 17.92
N SER A 324 1.19 -21.69 17.69
CA SER A 324 0.44 -22.40 18.75
C SER A 324 1.11 -23.70 19.22
N GLY A 325 2.22 -24.12 18.59
CA GLY A 325 2.93 -25.37 18.91
C GLY A 325 2.20 -26.65 18.48
N ASN A 326 1.22 -26.54 17.58
CA ASN A 326 0.38 -27.65 17.13
C ASN A 326 0.96 -28.44 15.95
N ILE A 327 2.00 -27.93 15.26
CA ILE A 327 2.73 -28.68 14.22
C ILE A 327 3.96 -29.36 14.83
N VAL A 328 4.01 -30.70 14.75
CA VAL A 328 5.10 -31.50 15.34
C VAL A 328 5.93 -32.27 14.30
N GLN A 329 5.51 -32.35 13.02
CA GLN A 329 6.28 -33.03 11.96
C GLN A 329 6.02 -32.43 10.54
N PRO A 330 7.01 -32.45 9.62
CA PRO A 330 6.92 -31.94 8.25
C PRO A 330 5.91 -32.64 7.31
N ASP A 331 5.41 -33.82 7.68
CA ASP A 331 4.52 -34.68 6.90
C ASP A 331 3.03 -34.50 7.25
N GLN A 332 2.70 -33.64 8.21
CA GLN A 332 1.34 -33.32 8.62
C GLN A 332 0.88 -31.97 8.04
N TYR A 333 0.72 -31.89 6.72
CA TYR A 333 0.01 -30.79 6.11
C TYR A 333 -1.51 -31.10 6.13
N PRO A 334 -2.35 -30.31 6.82
CA PRO A 334 -3.80 -30.42 6.66
C PRO A 334 -4.12 -29.90 5.26
N GLY A 335 -4.26 -30.81 4.28
CA GLY A 335 -4.55 -30.44 2.90
C GLY A 335 -5.73 -29.49 2.79
N TYR A 336 -5.66 -28.54 1.85
CA TYR A 336 -6.80 -27.69 1.52
C TYR A 336 -7.79 -28.45 0.62
N ILE A 337 -9.08 -28.37 0.92
CA ILE A 337 -10.12 -28.83 0.00
C ILE A 337 -10.26 -27.78 -1.10
N ILE A 338 -9.95 -28.16 -2.33
CA ILE A 338 -10.32 -27.40 -3.53
C ILE A 338 -11.69 -27.95 -3.95
N ASP A 339 -12.76 -27.24 -3.61
CA ASP A 339 -14.10 -27.51 -4.15
C ASP A 339 -14.34 -26.74 -5.45
#